data_AF-A0A315XVD4-F1
#
_entry.id   AF-A0A315XVD4-F1
#
_cell.length_a   1.000
_cell.length_b   1.000
_cell.length_c   1.000
_cell.angle_alpha   90.00
_cell.angle_beta   90.00
_cell.angle_gamma   90.00
#
_symmetry.space_group_name_H-M   'P 1'
#
loop_
_entity.id
_entity.type
_entity.pdbx_description
1 polymer ?
#
loop_
_entity_poly.entity_id
_entity_poly.type
_entity_poly.pdbx_seq_one_letter_code
_entity_poly.pdbx_strand_id
1 'polypeptide(L)'
;MRTMSKAAALLGTLFILTGCGKGINCDLPPEPIKFNTKTYVSPTDKDDTYLEIEYDGRKFLPYGTVERSLKGEDVGKCLGYVVQDGTEDKNTRICLLTATEDYLAEIFIDAGMQQPVFFRAEDTIGKTADTPSYIKSLDYDIWR
;
A
#
# COMPACT_ATOMS: atom_id res chain seq x y z
N MET A 1 61.61 8.00 -38.78
CA MET A 1 61.45 7.93 -37.31
C MET A 1 60.09 8.51 -36.97
N ARG A 2 59.17 7.67 -36.46
CA ARG A 2 57.91 7.98 -35.72
C ARG A 2 56.80 8.78 -36.46
N THR A 3 55.51 8.46 -36.39
CA THR A 3 54.70 7.34 -35.87
C THR A 3 53.28 7.57 -36.41
N MET A 4 52.56 6.48 -36.70
CA MET A 4 51.16 6.45 -37.13
C MET A 4 50.22 7.20 -36.17
N SER A 5 49.31 8.02 -36.72
CA SER A 5 48.20 8.60 -35.97
C SER A 5 47.00 7.66 -36.05
N LYS A 6 46.70 6.97 -34.94
CA LYS A 6 45.46 6.20 -34.75
C LYS A 6 44.46 7.11 -34.04
N ALA A 7 43.38 7.49 -34.72
CA ALA A 7 42.20 8.05 -34.07
C ALA A 7 41.04 7.07 -34.31
N ALA A 8 40.84 6.17 -33.36
CA ALA A 8 39.66 5.32 -33.30
C ALA A 8 38.52 6.15 -32.70
N ALA A 9 37.49 6.43 -33.51
CA ALA A 9 36.25 7.01 -33.04
C ALA A 9 35.43 5.91 -32.33
N LEU A 10 35.38 5.98 -31.00
CA LEU A 10 34.50 5.18 -30.15
C LEU A 10 33.51 6.17 -29.52
N LEU A 11 32.36 6.38 -30.16
CA LEU A 11 31.28 7.20 -29.61
C LEU A 11 29.92 6.59 -29.96
N GLY A 12 29.09 6.41 -28.93
CA GLY A 12 27.70 5.96 -29.03
C GLY A 12 27.55 4.54 -28.50
N THR A 13 26.77 4.25 -27.45
CA THR A 13 25.61 4.98 -26.94
C THR A 13 25.38 4.52 -25.50
N LEU A 14 25.46 5.44 -24.54
CA LEU A 14 25.03 5.20 -23.17
C LEU A 14 23.49 5.13 -23.19
N PHE A 15 22.93 3.93 -23.20
CA PHE A 15 21.50 3.71 -22.94
C PHE A 15 21.25 4.04 -21.47
N ILE A 16 20.94 5.32 -21.18
CA ILE A 16 20.41 5.70 -19.88
C ILE A 16 18.96 5.24 -19.87
N LEU A 17 18.74 4.01 -19.42
CA LEU A 17 17.42 3.52 -18.99
C LEU A 17 17.02 4.32 -17.75
N THR A 18 16.46 5.51 -17.97
CA THR A 18 15.65 6.18 -16.95
C THR A 18 14.34 5.40 -16.83
N GLY A 19 14.40 4.27 -16.15
CA GLY A 19 13.22 3.67 -15.56
C GLY A 19 12.74 4.62 -14.46
N CYS A 20 11.98 5.65 -14.83
CA CYS A 20 11.21 6.44 -13.89
C CYS A 20 10.10 5.54 -13.35
N GLY A 21 10.43 4.69 -12.38
CA GLY A 21 9.42 4.12 -11.49
C GLY A 21 8.72 5.29 -10.82
N LYS A 22 7.42 5.50 -11.13
CA LYS A 22 6.63 6.49 -10.42
C LYS A 22 6.55 6.05 -8.96
N GLY A 23 7.03 6.91 -8.06
CA GLY A 23 6.82 6.72 -6.63
C GLY A 23 5.32 6.70 -6.31
N ILE A 24 4.98 6.16 -5.14
CA ILE A 24 3.61 6.21 -4.62
C ILE A 24 3.25 7.67 -4.38
N ASN A 25 2.11 8.12 -4.91
CA ASN A 25 1.59 9.44 -4.59
C ASN A 25 0.79 9.36 -3.29
N CYS A 26 1.36 9.91 -2.22
CA CYS A 26 0.76 9.96 -0.89
C CYS A 26 0.07 11.30 -0.58
N ASP A 27 -0.19 12.14 -1.59
CA ASP A 27 -0.89 13.41 -1.41
C ASP A 27 -2.32 13.17 -0.93
N LEU A 28 -2.73 13.98 0.06
CA LEU A 28 -4.09 13.98 0.56
C LEU A 28 -4.98 14.89 -0.30
N PRO A 29 -6.27 14.57 -0.46
CA PRO A 29 -7.22 15.47 -1.09
C PRO A 29 -7.42 16.73 -0.23
N PRO A 30 -8.00 17.82 -0.79
CA PRO A 30 -8.23 19.06 -0.06
C PRO A 30 -9.06 18.88 1.23
N GLU A 31 -9.99 17.92 1.22
CA GLU A 31 -10.79 17.52 2.36
C GLU A 31 -10.52 16.04 2.68
N PRO A 32 -9.44 15.73 3.41
CA PRO A 32 -9.08 14.35 3.73
C PRO A 32 -10.07 13.72 4.71
N ILE A 33 -10.37 12.44 4.48
CA ILE A 33 -11.17 11.65 5.41
C ILE A 33 -10.35 11.40 6.68
N LYS A 34 -10.99 11.59 7.83
CA LYS A 34 -10.44 11.21 9.14
C LYS A 34 -10.98 9.84 9.51
N PHE A 35 -10.18 8.81 9.31
CA PHE A 35 -10.56 7.43 9.63
C PHE A 35 -10.39 7.21 11.12
N ASN A 36 -11.49 7.32 11.88
CA ASN A 36 -11.51 6.87 13.27
C ASN A 36 -11.45 5.36 13.27
N THR A 37 -10.33 4.82 13.73
CA THR A 37 -10.19 3.37 13.85
C THR A 37 -10.98 2.88 15.04
N LYS A 38 -11.58 1.70 14.88
CA LYS A 38 -12.32 1.02 15.95
C LYS A 38 -11.69 -0.33 16.21
N THR A 39 -12.04 -0.93 17.33
CA THR A 39 -11.74 -2.32 17.61
C THR A 39 -12.87 -3.19 17.09
N TYR A 40 -12.54 -4.12 16.21
CA TYR A 40 -13.39 -5.22 15.77
C TYR A 40 -13.13 -6.45 16.62
N VAL A 41 -14.18 -7.16 17.02
CA VAL A 41 -14.08 -8.44 17.75
C VAL A 41 -14.33 -9.57 16.77
N SER A 42 -13.40 -10.52 16.67
CA SER A 42 -13.54 -11.62 15.72
C SER A 42 -14.80 -12.47 16.02
N PRO A 43 -15.58 -12.82 14.99
CA PRO A 43 -16.76 -13.66 15.17
C PRO A 43 -16.39 -15.12 15.48
N THR A 44 -15.19 -15.55 15.09
CA THR A 44 -14.68 -16.91 15.31
C THR A 44 -13.91 -17.04 16.62
N ASP A 45 -13.33 -15.95 17.12
CA ASP A 45 -12.63 -15.89 18.40
C ASP A 45 -12.89 -14.53 19.09
N LYS A 46 -13.64 -14.54 20.20
CA LYS A 46 -14.00 -13.30 20.90
C LYS A 46 -12.84 -12.65 21.66
N ASP A 47 -11.76 -13.38 21.86
CA ASP A 47 -10.55 -12.87 22.50
C ASP A 47 -9.60 -12.25 21.47
N ASP A 48 -9.85 -12.45 20.16
CA ASP A 48 -9.11 -11.83 19.08
C ASP A 48 -9.80 -10.54 18.62
N THR A 49 -9.01 -9.46 18.56
CA THR A 49 -9.50 -8.15 18.16
C THR A 49 -8.59 -7.50 17.14
N TYR A 50 -9.19 -6.79 16.19
CA TYR A 50 -8.49 -6.16 15.09
C TYR A 50 -8.85 -4.68 14.98
N LEU A 51 -8.01 -3.94 14.27
CA LEU A 51 -8.36 -2.60 13.82
C LEU A 51 -9.46 -2.68 12.75
N GLU A 52 -10.44 -1.79 12.79
CA GLU A 52 -11.47 -1.65 11.76
C GLU A 52 -11.38 -0.26 11.13
N ILE A 53 -11.44 -0.23 9.80
CA ILE A 53 -11.60 0.98 9.01
C ILE A 53 -12.94 0.90 8.29
N GLU A 54 -13.77 1.94 8.44
CA GLU A 54 -15.04 2.07 7.71
C GLU A 54 -14.86 3.05 6.55
N TYR A 55 -15.17 2.60 5.33
CA TYR A 55 -15.08 3.41 4.12
C TYR A 55 -16.20 3.02 3.15
N ASP A 56 -16.94 4.02 2.65
CA ASP A 56 -18.03 3.83 1.69
C ASP A 56 -19.08 2.78 2.13
N GLY A 57 -19.40 2.77 3.42
CA GLY A 57 -20.35 1.82 4.02
C GLY A 57 -19.82 0.38 4.15
N ARG A 58 -18.55 0.13 3.79
CA ARG A 58 -17.87 -1.16 3.95
C ARG A 58 -16.87 -1.11 5.10
N LYS A 59 -16.71 -2.24 5.76
CA LYS A 59 -15.72 -2.44 6.82
C LYS A 59 -14.51 -3.14 6.26
N PHE A 60 -13.34 -2.68 6.65
CA PHE A 60 -12.06 -3.20 6.22
C PHE A 60 -11.24 -3.61 7.44
N LEU A 61 -10.72 -4.82 7.41
CA LEU A 61 -9.97 -5.44 8.51
C LEU A 61 -8.55 -5.79 8.05
N PRO A 62 -7.54 -5.77 8.94
CA PRO A 62 -6.16 -6.14 8.63
C PRO A 62 -6.10 -7.50 7.96
N TYR A 63 -5.39 -7.59 6.84
CA TYR A 63 -5.26 -8.81 6.05
C TYR A 63 -3.80 -9.20 5.84
N GLY A 64 -2.98 -8.24 5.41
CA GLY A 64 -1.70 -8.58 4.81
C GLY A 64 -0.65 -7.48 4.89
N THR A 65 0.54 -7.82 4.42
CA THR A 65 1.66 -6.89 4.22
C THR A 65 2.18 -7.02 2.78
N VAL A 66 3.19 -6.24 2.43
CA VAL A 66 3.86 -6.30 1.13
C VAL A 66 4.68 -7.59 0.99
N GLU A 67 4.47 -8.36 -0.08
CA GLU A 67 5.26 -9.59 -0.35
C GLU A 67 6.64 -9.26 -0.94
N ARG A 68 6.72 -8.21 -1.77
CA ARG A 68 7.96 -7.78 -2.44
C ARG A 68 8.07 -6.26 -2.44
N SER A 69 7.35 -5.62 -3.35
CA SER A 69 7.40 -4.19 -3.58
C SER A 69 6.00 -3.70 -3.93
N LEU A 70 5.63 -2.56 -3.37
CA LEU A 70 4.44 -1.82 -3.77
C LEU A 70 4.89 -0.67 -4.68
N LYS A 71 4.35 -0.59 -5.88
CA LYS A 71 4.69 0.48 -6.84
C LYS A 71 3.64 1.57 -6.83
N GLY A 72 4.00 2.75 -7.32
CA GLY A 72 3.04 3.84 -7.47
C GLY A 72 1.88 3.56 -8.43
N GLU A 73 2.01 2.58 -9.34
CA GLU A 73 0.92 2.14 -10.22
C GLU A 73 -0.08 1.19 -9.53
N ASP A 74 0.31 0.56 -8.42
CA ASP A 74 -0.54 -0.34 -7.63
C ASP A 74 -1.44 0.44 -6.65
N VAL A 75 -1.06 1.67 -6.33
CA VAL A 75 -1.74 2.55 -5.38
C VAL A 75 -2.48 3.65 -6.14
N GLY A 76 -3.78 3.74 -5.90
CA GLY A 76 -4.64 4.80 -6.43
C GLY A 76 -4.50 6.09 -5.63
N LYS A 77 -5.63 6.79 -5.49
CA LYS A 77 -5.69 7.99 -4.64
C LYS A 77 -5.63 7.63 -3.17
N CYS A 78 -4.91 8.45 -2.39
CA CYS A 78 -5.06 8.45 -0.94
C CYS A 78 -6.33 9.22 -0.55
N LEU A 79 -7.05 8.68 0.42
CA LEU A 79 -8.36 9.15 0.86
C LEU A 79 -8.26 10.05 2.08
N GLY A 80 -7.29 9.77 2.94
CA GLY A 80 -7.27 10.32 4.28
C GLY A 80 -6.18 9.73 5.15
N TYR A 81 -6.34 9.92 6.45
CA TYR A 81 -5.40 9.52 7.48
C TYR A 81 -6.15 8.98 8.71
N VAL A 82 -5.41 8.27 9.57
CA VAL A 82 -5.96 7.61 10.75
C VAL A 82 -6.09 8.60 11.91
N VAL A 83 -7.17 8.48 12.67
CA VAL A 83 -7.34 9.09 13.98
C VAL A 83 -7.47 7.96 14.99
N GLN A 84 -6.47 7.83 15.87
CA GLN A 84 -6.43 6.80 16.90
C GLN A 84 -6.47 7.48 18.27
N ASP A 85 -7.42 7.07 19.12
CA ASP A 85 -7.61 7.62 20.46
C ASP A 85 -7.68 9.16 20.50
N GLY A 86 -8.34 9.74 19.50
CA GLY A 86 -8.48 11.20 19.32
C GLY A 86 -7.23 11.91 18.82
N THR A 87 -6.14 11.19 18.55
CA THR A 87 -4.90 11.74 17.99
C THR A 87 -4.86 11.53 16.49
N GLU A 88 -4.66 12.62 15.74
CA GLU A 88 -4.53 12.58 14.29
C GLU A 88 -3.12 12.12 13.87
N ASP A 89 -3.02 10.99 13.18
CA ASP A 89 -1.78 10.54 12.57
C ASP A 89 -1.73 10.91 11.08
N LYS A 90 -1.25 12.13 10.81
CA LYS A 90 -1.04 12.64 9.45
C LYS A 90 0.20 12.08 8.77
N ASN A 91 0.90 11.12 9.37
CA ASN A 91 1.98 10.38 8.71
C ASN A 91 1.52 9.02 8.16
N THR A 92 0.28 8.66 8.44
CA THR A 92 -0.38 7.48 7.88
C THR A 92 -1.34 7.90 6.77
N ARG A 93 -1.34 7.16 5.67
CA ARG A 93 -2.24 7.35 4.53
C ARG A 93 -3.08 6.12 4.36
N ILE A 94 -4.40 6.31 4.26
CA ILE A 94 -5.31 5.27 3.78
C ILE A 94 -5.55 5.52 2.31
N CYS A 95 -5.14 4.59 1.45
CA CYS A 95 -5.19 4.72 0.01
C CYS A 95 -5.94 3.56 -0.64
N LEU A 96 -6.58 3.85 -1.77
CA LEU A 96 -7.17 2.83 -2.62
C LEU A 96 -6.08 2.06 -3.35
N LEU A 97 -6.35 0.79 -3.67
CA LEU A 97 -5.56 0.06 -4.66
C LEU A 97 -6.14 0.25 -6.06
N THR A 98 -5.30 0.22 -7.08
CA THR A 98 -5.77 0.32 -8.49
C THR A 98 -6.37 -0.98 -9.00
N ALA A 99 -5.91 -2.11 -8.47
CA ALA A 99 -6.31 -3.44 -8.93
C ALA A 99 -7.71 -3.87 -8.45
N THR A 100 -8.19 -3.32 -7.33
CA THR A 100 -9.43 -3.78 -6.69
C THR A 100 -9.93 -2.76 -5.65
N GLU A 101 -11.25 -2.74 -5.44
CA GLU A 101 -11.92 -1.97 -4.38
C GLU A 101 -12.07 -2.75 -3.07
N ASP A 102 -11.75 -4.05 -3.07
CA ASP A 102 -11.86 -4.92 -1.89
C ASP A 102 -10.72 -4.74 -0.89
N TYR A 103 -9.77 -3.86 -1.20
CA TYR A 103 -8.60 -3.62 -0.38
C TYR A 103 -8.30 -2.14 -0.24
N LEU A 104 -7.83 -1.78 0.95
CA LEU A 104 -7.19 -0.51 1.26
C LEU A 104 -5.74 -0.74 1.63
N ALA A 105 -4.88 0.22 1.32
CA ALA A 105 -3.51 0.26 1.78
C ALA A 105 -3.33 1.33 2.85
N GLU A 106 -2.75 0.95 3.97
CA GLU A 106 -2.18 1.85 4.96
C GLU A 106 -0.70 2.05 4.65
N ILE A 107 -0.30 3.29 4.39
CA ILE A 107 1.04 3.66 3.94
C ILE A 107 1.61 4.73 4.88
N PHE A 108 2.81 4.48 5.40
CA PHE A 108 3.52 5.40 6.28
C PHE A 108 4.48 6.29 5.47
N ILE A 109 4.30 7.61 5.52
CA ILE A 109 5.10 8.55 4.70
C ILE A 109 6.50 8.85 5.26
N ASP A 110 6.67 8.78 6.59
CA ASP A 110 7.91 9.16 7.28
C ASP A 110 8.64 7.98 7.94
N ALA A 111 8.10 6.77 7.84
CA ALA A 111 8.64 5.61 8.52
C ALA A 111 9.40 4.71 7.55
N GLY A 112 10.69 4.99 7.36
CA GLY A 112 11.55 4.27 6.40
C GLY A 112 11.70 2.75 6.62
N MET A 113 11.14 2.20 7.71
CA MET A 113 11.13 0.75 7.98
C MET A 113 9.71 0.17 8.16
N GLN A 114 8.65 0.98 8.16
CA GLN A 114 7.29 0.44 8.29
C GLN A 114 6.80 -0.04 6.92
N GLN A 115 6.43 -1.32 6.87
CA GLN A 115 5.82 -1.89 5.68
C GLN A 115 4.37 -1.43 5.57
N PRO A 116 3.86 -1.22 4.35
CA PRO A 116 2.43 -1.00 4.15
C PRO A 116 1.62 -2.17 4.70
N VAL A 117 0.52 -1.85 5.35
CA VAL A 117 -0.47 -2.82 5.81
C VAL A 117 -1.65 -2.78 4.84
N PHE A 118 -2.14 -3.95 4.46
CA PHE A 118 -3.33 -4.06 3.62
C PHE A 118 -4.52 -4.48 4.47
N PHE A 119 -5.60 -3.73 4.32
CA PHE A 119 -6.90 -4.07 4.87
C PHE A 119 -7.75 -4.67 3.75
N ARG A 120 -8.52 -5.70 4.05
CA ARG A 120 -9.44 -6.36 3.13
C ARG A 120 -10.87 -6.15 3.62
N ALA A 121 -11.81 -5.98 2.70
CA ALA A 121 -13.21 -5.79 3.03
C ALA A 121 -13.79 -7.03 3.74
N GLU A 122 -14.45 -6.82 4.88
CA GLU A 122 -15.05 -7.86 5.73
C GLU A 122 -16.07 -8.72 4.98
N ASP A 123 -16.85 -8.10 4.09
CA ASP A 123 -17.87 -8.79 3.29
C ASP A 123 -17.28 -9.81 2.28
N THR A 124 -15.95 -9.90 2.17
CA THR A 124 -15.23 -10.90 1.37
C THR A 124 -14.75 -12.12 2.18
N ILE A 125 -15.00 -12.17 3.50
CA ILE A 125 -14.70 -13.34 4.34
C ILE A 125 -15.42 -14.58 3.79
N GLY A 126 -14.70 -15.71 3.75
CA GLY A 126 -15.22 -16.97 3.22
C GLY A 126 -15.45 -17.00 1.71
N LYS A 127 -15.10 -15.93 0.98
CA LYS A 127 -15.20 -15.85 -0.48
C LYS A 127 -13.81 -15.92 -1.11
N THR A 128 -13.75 -16.52 -2.30
CA THR A 128 -12.59 -16.38 -3.18
C THR A 128 -12.53 -14.93 -3.65
N ALA A 129 -11.56 -14.16 -3.15
CA ALA A 129 -11.26 -12.83 -3.66
C ALA A 129 -9.91 -12.85 -4.34
N ASP A 130 -9.82 -12.19 -5.50
CA ASP A 130 -8.57 -12.03 -6.24
C ASP A 130 -7.64 -11.12 -5.44
N THR A 131 -6.73 -11.74 -4.69
CA THR A 131 -5.72 -11.03 -3.90
C THR A 131 -4.61 -10.56 -4.85
N PRO A 132 -4.34 -9.24 -4.96
CA PRO A 132 -3.24 -8.75 -5.78
C PRO A 132 -1.90 -9.40 -5.41
N SER A 133 -1.09 -9.76 -6.41
CA SER A 133 0.13 -10.57 -6.22
C SER A 133 1.23 -9.90 -5.38
N TYR A 134 1.11 -8.60 -5.12
CA TYR A 134 2.03 -7.85 -4.24
C TYR A 134 1.62 -7.87 -2.76
N ILE A 135 0.45 -8.45 -2.45
CA ILE A 135 -0.06 -8.61 -1.08
C ILE A 135 0.24 -10.02 -0.59
N LYS A 136 0.86 -10.12 0.58
CA LYS A 136 1.01 -11.37 1.34
C LYS A 136 -0.01 -11.40 2.46
N SER A 137 -0.77 -12.50 2.56
CA SER A 137 -1.57 -12.80 3.75
C SER A 137 -0.68 -12.86 5.00
N LEU A 138 -1.17 -12.32 6.12
CA LEU A 138 -0.59 -12.52 7.45
C LEU A 138 -1.27 -13.69 8.20
N ASP A 139 -2.16 -14.41 7.53
CA ASP A 139 -2.82 -15.63 8.00
C ASP A 139 -3.60 -15.46 9.31
N TYR A 140 -4.19 -14.27 9.53
CA TYR A 140 -5.14 -14.05 10.62
C TYR A 140 -6.30 -15.05 10.51
N ASP A 141 -6.75 -15.56 11.66
CA ASP A 141 -7.76 -16.63 11.73
C ASP A 141 -9.10 -16.23 11.10
N ILE A 142 -9.44 -14.94 11.13
CA ILE A 142 -10.64 -14.40 10.47
C ILE A 142 -10.67 -14.60 8.95
N TRP A 143 -9.52 -14.79 8.30
CA TRP A 143 -9.41 -14.95 6.84
C TRP A 143 -9.26 -16.40 6.39
N ARG A 144 -9.28 -17.36 7.34
CA ARG A 144 -9.15 -18.79 7.05
C ARG A 144 -10.47 -19.45 6.67
#